data_AF-A0AAD5Y190-F1
#
_entry.id   AF-A0AAD5Y190-F1
#
_cell.length_a   1.000
_cell.length_b   1.000
_cell.length_c   1.000
_cell.angle_alpha   90.00
_cell.angle_beta   90.00
_cell.angle_gamma   90.00
#
_symmetry.space_group_name_H-M   'P 1'
#
loop_
_entity.id
_entity.type
_entity.pdbx_description
1 polymer ?
#
loop_
_entity_poly.entity_id
_entity_poly.type
_entity_poly.pdbx_seq_one_letter_code
_entity_poly.pdbx_strand_id
1 'polypeptide(L)'
;MTRWCLPAIYTVNRELYDSSWRAELKGANVMEEHTRTMNKAFSICATDRFSSLEDSRKWGVYYIVNLLFKTYFKISSINLCANIIKSLGAADLPPLEKYPKSDQATFKYYTGILAFYDEKYSLSAIDLNELEIYIPFISAIKAGNLKEFDSLLKKSLKKLVDLNVFLVVERCRLLVVRQLFRKIWLIMDKSNRLTVDALSHGISTAMERPVDEDEVFCYIVNLIDMGLMKGYVSFEKKTVVLSNKDPFPLPVKLE
;
A
#
# COMPACT_ATOMS: atom_id res chain seq x y z
N MET A 1 14.89 19.07 -24.18
CA MET A 1 14.77 17.61 -24.39
C MET A 1 13.28 17.30 -24.44
N THR A 2 12.79 16.69 -25.53
CA THR A 2 11.34 16.48 -25.78
C THR A 2 10.99 14.99 -25.65
N ARG A 3 9.76 14.59 -26.01
CA ARG A 3 9.19 13.24 -25.84
C ARG A 3 10.08 12.08 -26.30
N TRP A 4 10.96 12.27 -27.28
CA TRP A 4 11.87 11.23 -27.78
C TRP A 4 12.78 10.62 -26.72
N CYS A 5 13.07 11.33 -25.62
CA CYS A 5 13.94 10.81 -24.56
C CYS A 5 13.22 9.88 -23.59
N LEU A 6 11.88 9.80 -23.63
CA LEU A 6 11.09 9.00 -22.70
C LEU A 6 11.48 7.51 -22.69
N PRO A 7 11.70 6.83 -23.83
CA PRO A 7 12.16 5.44 -23.82
C PRO A 7 13.46 5.24 -23.04
N ALA A 8 14.43 6.15 -23.19
CA ALA A 8 15.69 6.09 -22.44
C ALA A 8 15.47 6.32 -20.95
N ILE A 9 14.64 7.32 -20.59
CA ILE A 9 14.24 7.57 -19.20
C ILE A 9 13.58 6.33 -18.61
N TYR A 10 12.69 5.66 -19.36
CA TYR A 10 11.99 4.46 -18.89
C TYR A 10 12.95 3.30 -18.65
N THR A 11 13.87 3.04 -19.59
CA THR A 11 14.86 1.98 -19.45
C THR A 11 15.74 2.19 -18.22
N VAL A 12 16.31 3.39 -18.06
CA VAL A 12 17.16 3.70 -16.89
C VAL A 12 16.39 3.53 -15.59
N ASN A 13 15.17 4.06 -15.49
CA ASN A 13 14.39 3.96 -14.26
C ASN A 13 13.91 2.52 -13.97
N ARG A 14 13.65 1.72 -15.01
CA ARG A 14 13.36 0.29 -14.85
C ARG A 14 14.58 -0.47 -14.34
N GLU A 15 15.76 -0.23 -14.90
CA GLU A 15 17.00 -0.85 -14.44
C GLU A 15 17.31 -0.49 -12.99
N LEU A 16 17.11 0.77 -12.60
CA LEU A 16 17.24 1.22 -11.20
C LEU A 16 16.24 0.51 -10.28
N TYR A 17 15.03 0.22 -10.75
CA TYR A 17 14.03 -0.55 -9.99
C TYR A 17 14.45 -2.03 -9.87
N ASP A 18 14.95 -2.64 -10.93
CA ASP A 18 15.38 -4.04 -10.91
C ASP A 18 16.66 -4.23 -10.09
N SER A 19 17.58 -3.25 -10.12
CA SER A 19 18.78 -3.25 -9.28
C SER A 19 18.44 -3.06 -7.80
N SER A 20 17.45 -2.20 -7.50
CA SER A 20 16.90 -2.01 -6.17
C SER A 20 16.45 -3.34 -5.55
N TRP A 21 15.70 -4.14 -6.30
CA TRP A 21 15.26 -5.48 -5.89
C TRP A 21 16.44 -6.41 -5.56
N ARG A 22 17.47 -6.43 -6.42
CA ARG A 22 18.65 -7.30 -6.24
C ARG A 22 19.55 -6.84 -5.10
N ALA A 23 19.62 -5.54 -4.82
CA ALA A 23 20.41 -4.98 -3.74
C ALA A 23 19.79 -5.26 -2.36
N GLU A 24 18.46 -5.26 -2.26
CA GLU A 24 17.73 -5.64 -1.04
C GLU A 24 18.03 -7.09 -0.64
N LEU A 25 18.03 -8.02 -1.60
CA LEU A 25 18.43 -9.42 -1.37
C LEU A 25 19.85 -9.57 -0.84
N LYS A 26 20.71 -8.55 -1.01
CA LYS A 26 22.10 -8.52 -0.57
C LYS A 26 22.32 -7.64 0.67
N GLY A 27 21.26 -7.07 1.26
CA GLY A 27 21.34 -6.21 2.44
C GLY A 27 22.05 -4.87 2.20
N ALA A 28 22.12 -4.39 0.95
CA ALA A 28 22.81 -3.15 0.61
C ALA A 28 21.85 -1.95 0.58
N ASN A 29 22.22 -0.84 1.24
CA ASN A 29 21.41 0.38 1.29
C ASN A 29 21.59 1.29 0.05
N VAL A 30 21.32 0.76 -1.14
CA VAL A 30 21.43 1.49 -2.44
C VAL A 30 20.09 2.13 -2.87
N MET A 31 19.03 1.80 -2.14
CA MET A 31 17.64 2.10 -2.46
C MET A 31 17.31 3.60 -2.41
N GLU A 32 17.95 4.33 -1.50
CA GLU A 32 17.78 5.78 -1.36
C GLU A 32 18.37 6.55 -2.56
N GLU A 33 19.52 6.11 -3.07
CA GLU A 33 20.14 6.74 -4.25
C GLU A 33 19.32 6.49 -5.52
N HIS A 34 18.79 5.27 -5.68
CA HIS A 34 17.90 4.91 -6.78
C HIS A 34 16.61 5.74 -6.76
N THR A 35 15.95 5.84 -5.62
CA THR A 35 14.73 6.65 -5.47
C THR A 35 14.99 8.14 -5.66
N ARG A 36 16.14 8.67 -5.24
CA ARG A 36 16.55 10.05 -5.54
C ARG A 36 16.68 10.29 -7.05
N THR A 37 17.23 9.33 -7.78
CA THR A 37 17.38 9.43 -9.24
C THR A 37 16.02 9.34 -9.95
N MET A 38 15.15 8.45 -9.50
CA MET A 38 13.77 8.36 -10.00
C MET A 38 12.97 9.66 -9.76
N ASN A 39 13.14 10.30 -8.59
CA ASN A 39 12.52 11.59 -8.29
C ASN A 39 12.97 12.72 -9.22
N LYS A 40 14.25 12.72 -9.63
CA LYS A 40 14.74 13.67 -10.64
C LYS A 40 14.06 13.42 -11.98
N ALA A 41 13.93 12.16 -12.40
CA ALA A 41 13.23 11.81 -13.64
C ALA A 41 11.75 12.25 -13.59
N PHE A 42 11.07 12.02 -12.47
CA PHE A 42 9.71 12.52 -12.24
C PHE A 42 9.63 14.04 -12.40
N SER A 43 10.52 14.77 -11.73
CA SER A 43 10.56 16.24 -11.79
C SER A 43 10.79 16.74 -13.22
N ILE A 44 11.75 16.14 -13.94
CA ILE A 44 12.06 16.48 -15.34
C ILE A 44 10.84 16.31 -16.26
N CYS A 45 10.06 15.25 -16.05
CA CYS A 45 8.85 14.99 -16.84
C CYS A 45 7.69 15.91 -16.44
N ALA A 46 7.47 16.13 -15.14
CA ALA A 46 6.33 16.89 -14.63
C ALA A 46 6.44 18.39 -14.89
N THR A 47 7.66 18.95 -14.86
CA THR A 47 7.90 20.39 -15.06
C THR A 47 8.18 20.77 -16.51
N ASP A 48 7.83 19.93 -17.49
CA ASP A 48 8.13 20.21 -18.90
C ASP A 48 7.21 21.32 -19.46
N ARG A 49 7.70 22.56 -19.45
CA ARG A 49 6.96 23.77 -19.85
C ARG A 49 7.24 24.23 -21.29
N PHE A 50 8.26 23.69 -21.94
CA PHE A 50 8.78 24.21 -23.22
C PHE A 50 8.27 23.45 -24.44
N SER A 51 7.72 22.25 -24.23
CA SER A 51 7.22 21.38 -25.29
C SER A 51 5.72 21.61 -25.51
N SER A 52 5.26 21.50 -26.75
CA SER A 52 3.84 21.28 -27.04
C SER A 52 3.36 20.03 -26.31
N LEU A 53 2.05 19.91 -26.04
CA LEU A 53 1.53 18.77 -25.28
C LEU A 53 1.85 17.44 -25.95
N GLU A 54 1.84 17.39 -27.28
CA GLU A 54 2.12 16.18 -28.06
C GLU A 54 3.56 15.69 -27.88
N ASP A 55 4.52 16.62 -27.84
CA ASP A 55 5.96 16.35 -27.69
C ASP A 55 6.46 16.48 -26.24
N SER A 56 5.55 16.63 -25.29
CA SER A 56 5.89 16.84 -23.88
C SER A 56 6.37 15.55 -23.20
N ARG A 57 7.33 15.71 -22.28
CA ARG A 57 7.74 14.64 -21.36
C ARG A 57 6.69 14.37 -20.28
N LYS A 58 5.65 15.20 -20.15
CA LYS A 58 4.51 14.98 -19.24
C LYS A 58 3.87 13.60 -19.44
N TRP A 59 3.95 13.03 -20.64
CA TRP A 59 3.46 11.67 -20.94
C TRP A 59 4.20 10.56 -20.21
N GLY A 60 5.41 10.80 -19.69
CA GLY A 60 6.16 9.84 -18.88
C GLY A 60 5.95 9.93 -17.38
N VAL A 61 5.16 10.88 -16.90
CA VAL A 61 5.00 11.13 -15.47
C VAL A 61 4.44 9.91 -14.74
N TYR A 62 3.31 9.36 -15.21
CA TYR A 62 2.69 8.22 -14.52
C TYR A 62 3.53 6.94 -14.57
N TYR A 63 4.30 6.71 -15.63
CA TYR A 63 5.24 5.59 -15.67
C TYR A 63 6.28 5.68 -14.54
N ILE A 64 6.89 6.86 -14.36
CA ILE A 64 7.90 7.07 -13.31
C ILE A 64 7.28 7.04 -11.92
N VAL A 65 6.11 7.65 -11.74
CA VAL A 65 5.35 7.58 -10.47
C VAL A 65 5.03 6.14 -10.09
N ASN A 66 4.63 5.31 -11.06
CA ASN A 66 4.32 3.91 -10.81
C ASN A 66 5.55 3.11 -10.36
N LEU A 67 6.74 3.42 -10.91
CA LEU A 67 7.99 2.84 -10.42
C LEU A 67 8.34 3.34 -9.01
N LEU A 68 8.21 4.64 -8.75
CA LEU A 68 8.43 5.21 -7.42
C LEU A 68 7.51 4.58 -6.37
N PHE A 69 6.22 4.43 -6.66
CA PHE A 69 5.26 3.77 -5.77
C PHE A 69 5.65 2.31 -5.53
N LYS A 70 5.99 1.53 -6.57
CA LYS A 70 6.48 0.16 -6.40
C LYS A 70 7.67 0.10 -5.43
N THR A 71 8.64 0.99 -5.63
CA THR A 71 9.85 1.08 -4.79
C THR A 71 9.51 1.47 -3.34
N TYR A 72 8.66 2.50 -3.15
CA TYR A 72 8.30 3.02 -1.83
C TYR A 72 7.45 2.07 -0.99
N PHE A 73 6.49 1.39 -1.62
CA PHE A 73 5.72 0.35 -0.95
C PHE A 73 6.59 -0.82 -0.51
N LYS A 74 7.64 -1.13 -1.27
CA LYS A 74 8.58 -2.19 -0.94
C LYS A 74 9.44 -1.85 0.28
N ILE A 75 9.93 -0.61 0.38
CA ILE A 75 10.70 -0.14 1.56
C ILE A 75 9.83 0.31 2.73
N SER A 76 8.53 0.00 2.70
CA SER A 76 7.56 0.42 3.71
C SER A 76 7.55 1.94 3.99
N SER A 77 8.02 2.76 3.07
CA SER A 77 8.13 4.23 3.20
C SER A 77 6.96 4.92 2.50
N ILE A 78 5.76 4.55 2.92
CA ILE A 78 4.48 4.93 2.31
C ILE A 78 4.28 6.46 2.34
N ASN A 79 4.83 7.15 3.35
CA ASN A 79 4.82 8.61 3.48
C ASN A 79 5.40 9.33 2.23
N LEU A 80 6.40 8.75 1.56
CA LEU A 80 7.01 9.35 0.37
C LEU A 80 6.04 9.36 -0.82
N CYS A 81 5.12 8.40 -0.90
CA CYS A 81 4.10 8.37 -1.93
C CYS A 81 3.13 9.57 -1.79
N ALA A 82 2.80 9.99 -0.57
CA ALA A 82 1.93 11.14 -0.33
C ALA A 82 2.53 12.44 -0.88
N ASN A 83 3.86 12.61 -0.79
CA ASN A 83 4.57 13.76 -1.37
C ASN A 83 4.47 13.79 -2.90
N ILE A 84 4.56 12.62 -3.55
CA ILE A 84 4.37 12.49 -5.00
C ILE A 84 2.94 12.86 -5.41
N ILE A 85 1.92 12.41 -4.68
CA ILE A 85 0.52 12.77 -4.96
C ILE A 85 0.31 14.28 -4.88
N LYS A 86 0.83 14.93 -3.82
CA LYS A 86 0.77 16.39 -3.68
C LYS A 86 1.44 17.10 -4.86
N SER A 87 2.60 16.61 -5.29
CA SER A 87 3.34 17.17 -6.44
C SER A 87 2.58 16.99 -7.77
N LEU A 88 1.92 15.84 -7.96
CA LEU A 88 1.06 15.60 -9.12
C LEU A 88 -0.14 16.55 -9.16
N GLY A 89 -0.79 16.79 -8.02
CA GLY A 89 -1.94 17.71 -7.93
C GLY A 89 -1.60 19.16 -8.27
N ALA A 90 -0.33 19.56 -8.12
CA ALA A 90 0.15 20.88 -8.51
C ALA A 90 0.71 20.94 -9.95
N ALA A 91 0.87 19.79 -10.61
CA ALA A 91 1.43 19.72 -11.95
C ALA A 91 0.32 19.89 -13.00
N ASP A 92 0.60 20.71 -14.02
CA ASP A 92 -0.26 20.86 -15.19
C ASP A 92 -0.10 19.64 -16.12
N LEU A 93 -0.89 18.59 -15.92
CA LEU A 93 -0.79 17.33 -16.67
C LEU A 93 -2.03 17.08 -17.53
N PRO A 94 -1.90 16.36 -18.66
CA PRO A 94 -3.06 15.77 -19.31
C PRO A 94 -3.93 14.97 -18.33
N PRO A 95 -5.24 14.84 -18.59
CA PRO A 95 -6.11 13.94 -17.83
C PRO A 95 -5.56 12.51 -17.82
N LEU A 96 -5.70 11.82 -16.68
CA LEU A 96 -5.17 10.46 -16.47
C LEU A 96 -5.68 9.49 -17.55
N GLU A 97 -6.90 9.68 -18.04
CA GLU A 97 -7.57 8.84 -19.02
C GLU A 97 -6.83 8.79 -20.36
N LYS A 98 -6.02 9.81 -20.66
CA LYS A 98 -5.24 9.90 -21.89
C LYS A 98 -3.91 9.12 -21.83
N TYR A 99 -3.48 8.67 -20.66
CA TYR A 99 -2.25 7.89 -20.50
C TYR A 99 -2.44 6.41 -20.86
N PRO A 100 -1.38 5.60 -21.02
CA PRO A 100 -1.53 4.17 -21.24
C PRO A 100 -2.36 3.48 -20.13
N LYS A 101 -3.24 2.55 -20.52
CA LYS A 101 -4.12 1.86 -19.56
C LYS A 101 -3.36 1.10 -18.46
N SER A 102 -2.17 0.58 -18.77
CA SER A 102 -1.28 -0.04 -17.79
C SER A 102 -0.83 0.92 -16.70
N ASP A 103 -0.56 2.18 -17.06
CA ASP A 103 -0.12 3.19 -16.13
C ASP A 103 -1.28 3.71 -15.29
N GLN A 104 -2.46 3.88 -15.90
CA GLN A 104 -3.70 4.22 -15.20
C GLN A 104 -4.03 3.19 -14.12
N ALA A 105 -4.03 1.91 -14.49
CA ALA A 105 -4.34 0.81 -13.57
C ALA A 105 -3.35 0.76 -12.39
N THR A 106 -2.05 0.87 -12.67
CA THR A 106 -1.01 0.84 -11.63
C THR A 106 -1.08 2.07 -10.72
N PHE A 107 -1.37 3.25 -11.26
CA PHE A 107 -1.50 4.46 -10.46
C PHE A 107 -2.75 4.39 -9.55
N LYS A 108 -3.89 3.96 -10.10
CA LYS A 108 -5.14 3.73 -9.34
C LYS A 108 -4.95 2.63 -8.28
N TYR A 109 -4.18 1.57 -8.58
CA TYR A 109 -3.80 0.52 -7.63
C TYR A 109 -3.13 1.13 -6.38
N TYR A 110 -2.06 1.91 -6.56
CA TYR A 110 -1.29 2.42 -5.43
C TYR A 110 -1.98 3.56 -4.69
N THR A 111 -2.66 4.46 -5.39
CA THR A 111 -3.46 5.51 -4.75
C THR A 111 -4.62 4.94 -3.94
N GLY A 112 -5.25 3.87 -4.41
CA GLY A 112 -6.24 3.11 -3.63
C GLY A 112 -5.65 2.55 -2.34
N ILE A 113 -4.47 1.92 -2.40
CA ILE A 113 -3.77 1.45 -1.18
C ILE A 113 -3.48 2.61 -0.24
N LEU A 114 -2.92 3.70 -0.74
CA LEU A 114 -2.59 4.87 0.08
C LEU A 114 -3.84 5.40 0.80
N ALA A 115 -4.97 5.45 0.10
CA ALA A 115 -6.25 5.81 0.70
C ALA A 115 -6.70 4.83 1.81
N PHE A 116 -6.41 3.53 1.69
CA PHE A 116 -6.64 2.56 2.77
C PHE A 116 -5.69 2.75 3.96
N TYR A 117 -4.43 3.13 3.71
CA TYR A 117 -3.40 3.27 4.76
C TYR A 117 -3.54 4.55 5.60
N ASP A 118 -4.03 5.66 5.05
CA ASP A 118 -3.99 6.97 5.70
C ASP A 118 -5.01 7.13 6.86
N GLU A 119 -6.10 6.34 6.92
CA GLU A 119 -7.22 6.51 7.88
C GLU A 119 -7.83 7.95 8.00
N LYS A 120 -7.24 8.98 7.36
CA LYS A 120 -7.61 10.39 7.32
C LYS A 120 -8.08 10.76 5.91
N TYR A 121 -9.38 10.98 5.79
CA TYR A 121 -10.11 11.26 4.56
C TYR A 121 -10.09 12.74 4.21
N SER A 122 -8.97 13.31 3.78
CA SER A 122 -9.07 14.51 2.94
C SER A 122 -9.20 14.08 1.49
N LEU A 123 -10.42 13.66 1.15
CA LEU A 123 -10.96 13.38 -0.17
C LEU A 123 -10.95 14.65 -1.05
N SER A 124 -9.77 15.21 -1.35
CA SER A 124 -9.65 16.42 -2.15
C SER A 124 -8.92 16.24 -3.48
N ALA A 125 -8.45 15.03 -3.81
CA ALA A 125 -7.65 14.79 -5.01
C ALA A 125 -8.07 13.58 -5.86
N ILE A 126 -9.11 12.84 -5.47
CA ILE A 126 -9.58 11.66 -6.21
C ILE A 126 -11.09 11.80 -6.38
N ASP A 127 -11.55 11.71 -7.62
CA ASP A 127 -12.95 11.83 -8.00
C ASP A 127 -13.81 10.86 -7.17
N LEU A 128 -14.71 11.43 -6.35
CA LEU A 128 -15.52 10.71 -5.35
C LEU A 128 -16.36 9.58 -5.96
N ASN A 129 -16.69 9.71 -7.24
CA ASN A 129 -17.49 8.74 -7.98
C ASN A 129 -16.76 7.42 -8.25
N GLU A 130 -15.42 7.43 -8.36
CA GLU A 130 -14.64 6.18 -8.51
C GLU A 130 -14.33 5.52 -7.16
N LEU A 131 -14.48 6.27 -6.06
CA LEU A 131 -14.17 5.78 -4.71
C LEU A 131 -15.33 5.04 -4.02
N GLU A 132 -16.54 5.12 -4.57
CA GLU A 132 -17.75 4.55 -3.96
C GLU A 132 -17.62 3.05 -3.69
N ILE A 133 -16.92 2.31 -4.57
CA ILE A 133 -16.68 0.88 -4.39
C ILE A 133 -15.78 0.57 -3.18
N TYR A 134 -14.91 1.49 -2.76
CA TYR A 134 -13.96 1.27 -1.67
C TYR A 134 -14.52 1.65 -0.31
N ILE A 135 -15.52 2.53 -0.23
CA ILE A 135 -16.13 2.98 1.03
C ILE A 135 -16.55 1.80 1.94
N PRO A 136 -17.26 0.77 1.43
CA PRO A 136 -17.62 -0.39 2.26
C PRO A 136 -16.40 -1.17 2.79
N PHE A 137 -15.37 -1.35 1.97
CA PHE A 137 -14.14 -2.04 2.38
C PHE A 137 -13.42 -1.28 3.50
N ILE A 138 -13.38 0.04 3.39
CA ILE A 138 -12.79 0.92 4.38
C ILE A 138 -13.53 0.81 5.73
N SER A 139 -14.86 0.79 5.68
CA SER A 139 -15.70 0.58 6.88
C SER A 139 -15.38 -0.76 7.54
N ALA A 140 -15.32 -1.84 6.75
CA ALA A 140 -14.99 -3.17 7.24
C ALA A 140 -13.58 -3.24 7.86
N ILE A 141 -12.58 -2.57 7.27
CA ILE A 141 -11.21 -2.49 7.83
C ILE A 141 -11.23 -1.80 9.20
N LYS A 142 -11.85 -0.63 9.30
CA LYS A 142 -11.97 0.11 10.57
C LYS A 142 -12.72 -0.68 11.64
N ALA A 143 -13.76 -1.40 11.24
CA ALA A 143 -14.52 -2.26 12.11
C ALA A 143 -13.73 -3.54 12.50
N GLY A 144 -12.67 -3.91 11.79
CA GLY A 144 -12.03 -5.22 11.93
C GLY A 144 -13.00 -6.36 11.55
N ASN A 145 -13.95 -6.10 10.67
CA ASN A 145 -15.00 -7.04 10.27
C ASN A 145 -14.55 -7.87 9.07
N LEU A 146 -13.86 -8.99 9.33
CA LEU A 146 -13.35 -9.88 8.29
C LEU A 146 -14.45 -10.47 7.41
N LYS A 147 -15.57 -10.89 8.00
CA LYS A 147 -16.69 -11.49 7.26
C LYS A 147 -17.29 -10.52 6.25
N GLU A 148 -17.52 -9.27 6.66
CA GLU A 148 -18.02 -8.23 5.76
C GLU A 148 -17.03 -7.94 4.65
N PHE A 149 -15.73 -7.84 4.97
CA PHE A 149 -14.68 -7.63 3.98
C PHE A 149 -14.64 -8.74 2.92
N ASP A 150 -14.66 -10.00 3.35
CA ASP A 150 -14.64 -11.18 2.46
C ASP A 150 -15.93 -11.26 1.61
N SER A 151 -17.08 -10.86 2.17
CA SER A 151 -18.35 -10.77 1.44
C SER A 151 -18.31 -9.68 0.36
N LEU A 152 -17.79 -8.50 0.70
CA LEU A 152 -17.62 -7.39 -0.23
C LEU A 152 -16.66 -7.72 -1.37
N LEU A 153 -15.56 -8.42 -1.07
CA LEU A 153 -14.61 -8.92 -2.08
C LEU A 153 -15.32 -9.84 -3.08
N LYS A 154 -16.11 -10.81 -2.59
CA LYS A 154 -16.87 -11.72 -3.45
C LYS A 154 -17.89 -10.99 -4.30
N LYS A 155 -18.68 -10.08 -3.69
CA LYS A 155 -19.72 -9.31 -4.39
C LYS A 155 -19.13 -8.38 -5.46
N SER A 156 -17.96 -7.80 -5.19
CA SER A 156 -17.32 -6.81 -6.06
C SER A 156 -16.28 -7.40 -7.01
N LEU A 157 -16.07 -8.73 -6.99
CA LEU A 157 -15.00 -9.43 -7.71
C LEU A 157 -14.87 -8.99 -9.17
N LYS A 158 -15.95 -9.09 -9.95
CA LYS A 158 -15.95 -8.74 -11.37
C LYS A 158 -15.50 -7.30 -11.59
N LYS A 159 -16.11 -6.36 -10.85
CA LYS A 159 -15.79 -4.92 -10.96
C LYS A 159 -14.35 -4.62 -10.53
N LEU A 160 -13.84 -5.27 -9.48
CA LEU A 160 -12.46 -5.12 -9.02
C LEU A 160 -11.44 -5.70 -10.00
N VAL A 161 -11.77 -6.81 -10.67
CA VAL A 161 -10.94 -7.43 -11.72
C VAL A 161 -10.95 -6.56 -12.98
N ASP A 162 -12.12 -6.08 -13.42
CA ASP A 162 -12.24 -5.19 -14.58
C ASP A 162 -11.45 -3.88 -14.37
N LEU A 163 -11.41 -3.39 -13.13
CA LEU A 163 -10.61 -2.23 -12.71
C LEU A 163 -9.13 -2.56 -12.45
N ASN A 164 -8.72 -3.84 -12.52
CA ASN A 164 -7.37 -4.34 -12.23
C ASN A 164 -6.85 -4.02 -10.80
N VAL A 165 -7.77 -3.96 -9.82
CA VAL A 165 -7.46 -3.63 -8.42
C VAL A 165 -7.79 -4.77 -7.45
N PHE A 166 -8.28 -5.92 -7.92
CA PHE A 166 -8.67 -7.04 -7.05
C PHE A 166 -7.56 -7.43 -6.05
N LEU A 167 -6.34 -7.67 -6.55
CA LEU A 167 -5.19 -8.06 -5.70
C LEU A 167 -4.82 -6.98 -4.69
N VAL A 168 -5.13 -5.70 -4.96
CA VAL A 168 -4.97 -4.61 -3.98
C VAL A 168 -5.87 -4.82 -2.80
N VAL A 169 -7.16 -4.91 -3.11
CA VAL A 169 -8.21 -4.89 -2.11
C VAL A 169 -8.11 -6.18 -1.32
N GLU A 170 -7.81 -7.30 -1.97
CA GLU A 170 -7.50 -8.55 -1.30
C GLU A 170 -6.33 -8.42 -0.30
N ARG A 171 -5.23 -7.74 -0.67
CA ARG A 171 -4.11 -7.49 0.26
C ARG A 171 -4.52 -6.63 1.47
N CYS A 172 -5.49 -5.74 1.33
CA CYS A 172 -6.00 -4.93 2.43
C CYS A 172 -6.71 -5.76 3.51
N ARG A 173 -7.05 -7.03 3.23
CA ARG A 173 -7.57 -7.98 4.22
C ARG A 173 -6.66 -8.11 5.44
N LEU A 174 -5.34 -8.00 5.27
CA LEU A 174 -4.38 -8.03 6.39
C LEU A 174 -4.57 -6.84 7.35
N LEU A 175 -5.02 -5.68 6.87
CA LEU A 175 -5.35 -4.52 7.71
C LEU A 175 -6.59 -4.78 8.57
N VAL A 176 -7.55 -5.57 8.06
CA VAL A 176 -8.73 -6.00 8.84
C VAL A 176 -8.30 -6.91 9.99
N VAL A 177 -7.40 -7.87 9.72
CA VAL A 177 -6.82 -8.76 10.73
C VAL A 177 -6.04 -7.97 11.78
N ARG A 178 -5.20 -7.01 11.36
CA ARG A 178 -4.52 -6.09 12.28
C ARG A 178 -5.52 -5.42 13.22
N GLN A 179 -6.60 -4.86 12.68
CA GLN A 179 -7.59 -4.13 13.47
C GLN A 179 -8.37 -5.06 14.41
N LEU A 180 -8.64 -6.30 14.01
CA LEU A 180 -9.21 -7.32 14.87
C LEU A 180 -8.26 -7.68 16.03
N PHE A 181 -6.99 -7.97 15.75
CA PHE A 181 -6.00 -8.31 16.77
C PHE A 181 -5.76 -7.15 17.74
N ARG A 182 -5.77 -5.91 17.25
CA ARG A 182 -5.75 -4.72 18.09
C ARG A 182 -6.96 -4.66 19.04
N LYS A 183 -8.16 -5.01 18.57
CA LYS A 183 -9.36 -5.06 19.43
C LYS A 183 -9.25 -6.15 20.49
N ILE A 184 -8.78 -7.34 20.12
CA ILE A 184 -8.53 -8.43 21.07
C ILE A 184 -7.53 -7.99 22.14
N TRP A 185 -6.43 -7.35 21.73
CA TRP A 185 -5.43 -6.76 22.64
C TRP A 185 -6.04 -5.74 23.61
N LEU A 186 -6.95 -4.87 23.14
CA LEU A 186 -7.65 -3.91 23.99
C LEU A 186 -8.58 -4.60 25.00
N ILE A 187 -9.24 -5.70 24.61
CA ILE A 187 -10.10 -6.49 25.50
C ILE A 187 -9.25 -7.25 26.54
N MET A 188 -8.06 -7.69 26.17
CA MET A 188 -7.08 -8.35 27.06
C MET A 188 -6.26 -7.35 27.89
N ASP A 189 -6.88 -6.21 28.25
CA ASP A 189 -6.31 -5.15 29.09
C ASP A 189 -4.91 -4.69 28.65
N LYS A 190 -4.70 -4.62 27.33
CA LYS A 190 -3.44 -4.16 26.73
C LYS A 190 -2.20 -4.97 27.17
N SER A 191 -2.38 -6.23 27.55
CA SER A 191 -1.28 -7.14 27.87
C SER A 191 -0.20 -7.11 26.78
N ASN A 192 1.07 -7.06 27.19
CA ASN A 192 2.20 -7.18 26.26
C ASN A 192 2.44 -8.63 25.80
N ARG A 193 1.65 -9.59 26.29
CA ARG A 193 1.69 -10.99 25.89
C ARG A 193 0.29 -11.43 25.51
N LEU A 194 0.11 -11.85 24.26
CA LEU A 194 -1.14 -12.45 23.78
C LEU A 194 -0.84 -13.89 23.37
N THR A 195 -1.67 -14.83 23.83
CA THR A 195 -1.57 -16.23 23.41
C THR A 195 -2.14 -16.39 22.01
N VAL A 196 -1.54 -17.29 21.24
CA VAL A 196 -2.03 -17.65 19.89
C VAL A 196 -3.44 -18.22 19.98
N ASP A 197 -3.74 -18.98 21.04
CA ASP A 197 -5.08 -19.49 21.32
C ASP A 197 -6.12 -18.37 21.43
N ALA A 198 -5.84 -17.30 22.19
CA ALA A 198 -6.79 -16.19 22.32
C ALA A 198 -7.04 -15.50 20.97
N LEU A 199 -5.99 -15.34 20.17
CA LEU A 199 -6.09 -14.79 18.82
C LEU A 199 -6.85 -15.72 17.87
N SER A 200 -6.61 -17.04 17.94
CA SER A 200 -7.31 -18.09 17.19
C SER A 200 -8.80 -18.09 17.48
N HIS A 201 -9.22 -18.03 18.75
CA HIS A 201 -10.63 -17.94 19.12
C HIS A 201 -11.28 -16.66 18.56
N GLY A 202 -10.59 -15.52 18.71
CA GLY A 202 -11.08 -14.24 18.23
C GLY A 202 -11.29 -14.18 16.72
N ILE A 203 -10.31 -14.65 15.94
CA ILE A 203 -10.41 -14.69 14.48
C ILE A 203 -11.37 -15.77 13.98
N SER A 204 -11.42 -16.94 14.63
CA SER A 204 -12.38 -17.99 14.29
C SER A 204 -13.82 -17.51 14.45
N THR A 205 -14.09 -16.75 15.51
CA THR A 205 -15.39 -16.10 15.73
C THR A 205 -15.69 -15.06 14.67
N ALA A 206 -14.71 -14.20 14.34
CA ALA A 206 -14.89 -13.15 13.34
C ALA A 206 -15.09 -13.68 11.91
N MET A 207 -14.53 -14.85 11.60
CA MET A 207 -14.63 -15.50 10.30
C MET A 207 -15.75 -16.53 10.20
N GLU A 208 -16.39 -16.88 11.31
CA GLU A 208 -17.36 -17.99 11.42
C GLU A 208 -16.82 -19.31 10.85
N ARG A 209 -15.53 -19.54 11.01
CA ARG A 209 -14.87 -20.81 10.69
C ARG A 209 -13.73 -21.07 11.66
N PRO A 210 -13.35 -22.34 11.90
CA PRO A 210 -12.12 -22.61 12.65
C PRO A 210 -10.91 -22.05 11.89
N VAL A 211 -10.01 -21.44 12.66
CA VAL A 211 -8.70 -20.94 12.23
C VAL A 211 -7.66 -21.57 13.15
N ASP A 212 -6.81 -22.42 12.57
CA ASP A 212 -5.76 -23.10 13.30
C ASP A 212 -4.62 -22.16 13.71
N GLU A 213 -3.72 -22.67 14.55
CA GLU A 213 -2.58 -21.91 15.05
C GLU A 213 -1.61 -21.51 13.95
N ASP A 214 -1.39 -22.36 12.94
CA ASP A 214 -0.47 -22.11 11.83
C ASP A 214 -0.94 -20.91 10.99
N GLU A 215 -2.24 -20.81 10.75
CA GLU A 215 -2.83 -19.65 10.07
C GLU A 215 -2.70 -18.38 10.92
N VAL A 216 -2.90 -18.46 12.24
CA VAL A 216 -2.70 -17.32 13.15
C VAL A 216 -1.24 -16.88 13.16
N PHE A 217 -0.29 -17.82 13.22
CA PHE A 217 1.13 -17.53 13.13
C PHE A 217 1.47 -16.82 11.83
N CYS A 218 0.91 -17.28 10.70
CA CYS A 218 1.08 -16.63 9.40
C CYS A 218 0.60 -15.18 9.43
N TYR A 219 -0.57 -14.89 10.00
CA TYR A 219 -1.03 -13.51 10.17
C TYR A 219 -0.10 -12.68 11.05
N ILE A 220 0.32 -13.20 12.20
CA ILE A 220 1.21 -12.49 13.13
C ILE A 220 2.54 -12.14 12.46
N VAL A 221 3.17 -13.12 11.81
CA VAL A 221 4.45 -12.94 11.12
C VAL A 221 4.32 -11.89 10.02
N ASN A 222 3.28 -11.98 9.19
CA ASN A 222 3.03 -11.00 8.13
C ASN A 222 2.78 -9.60 8.69
N LEU A 223 2.08 -9.47 9.82
CA LEU A 223 1.85 -8.17 10.46
C LEU A 223 3.12 -7.57 11.05
N ILE A 224 4.00 -8.39 11.61
CA ILE A 224 5.30 -7.95 12.14
C ILE A 224 6.23 -7.52 11.01
N ASP A 225 6.35 -8.34 9.96
CA ASP A 225 7.19 -8.05 8.78
C ASP A 225 6.79 -6.74 8.10
N MET A 226 5.49 -6.52 7.93
CA MET A 226 4.93 -5.29 7.34
C MET A 226 4.95 -4.08 8.29
N GLY A 227 5.47 -4.24 9.52
CA GLY A 227 5.52 -3.17 10.52
C GLY A 227 4.15 -2.72 11.06
N LEU A 228 3.09 -3.49 10.81
CA LEU A 228 1.71 -3.22 11.25
C LEU A 228 1.44 -3.70 12.69
N MET A 229 2.32 -4.56 13.20
CA MET A 229 2.40 -5.02 14.58
C MET A 229 3.87 -4.96 15.03
N LYS A 230 4.14 -4.46 16.23
CA LYS A 230 5.49 -4.42 16.80
C LYS A 230 5.62 -5.43 17.91
N GLY A 231 6.55 -6.36 17.76
CA GLY A 231 6.77 -7.43 18.71
C GLY A 231 7.56 -8.58 18.10
N TYR A 232 7.60 -9.70 18.80
CA TYR A 232 8.13 -10.96 18.28
C TYR A 232 7.22 -12.11 18.69
N VAL A 233 7.26 -13.19 17.92
CA VAL A 233 6.52 -14.40 18.22
C VAL A 233 7.43 -15.45 18.85
N SER A 234 6.95 -16.09 19.93
CA SER A 234 7.55 -17.28 20.51
C SER A 234 6.71 -18.48 20.11
N PHE A 235 7.19 -19.23 19.10
CA PHE A 235 6.48 -20.40 18.58
C PHE A 235 6.34 -21.50 19.64
N GLU A 236 7.42 -21.81 20.35
CA GLU A 236 7.43 -22.81 21.43
C GLU A 236 6.39 -22.50 22.53
N LYS A 237 6.28 -21.22 22.91
CA LYS A 237 5.34 -20.77 23.95
C LYS A 237 3.98 -20.35 23.40
N LYS A 238 3.75 -20.48 22.09
CA LYS A 238 2.53 -20.06 21.39
C LYS A 238 2.03 -18.68 21.83
N THR A 239 2.96 -17.72 21.91
CA THR A 239 2.70 -16.38 22.45
C THR A 239 3.35 -15.32 21.57
N VAL A 240 2.59 -14.27 21.24
CA VAL A 240 3.15 -13.04 20.68
C VAL A 240 3.48 -12.07 21.81
N VAL A 241 4.72 -11.61 21.84
CA VAL A 241 5.20 -10.61 22.80
C VAL A 241 5.23 -9.26 22.08
N LEU A 242 4.30 -8.39 22.45
CA LEU A 242 4.09 -7.09 21.85
C LEU A 242 5.02 -6.03 22.46
N SER A 243 5.38 -5.04 21.66
CA SER A 243 6.13 -3.86 22.10
C SER A 243 5.33 -3.06 23.13
N ASN A 244 5.98 -2.67 24.22
CA ASN A 244 5.37 -1.76 25.20
C ASN A 244 5.10 -0.36 24.61
N LYS A 245 5.79 0.01 23.52
CA LYS A 245 5.60 1.26 22.80
C LYS A 245 4.91 1.01 21.48
N ASP A 246 3.66 1.47 21.37
CA ASP A 246 2.87 1.47 20.14
C ASP A 246 2.84 0.10 19.43
N PRO A 247 2.26 -0.95 20.06
CA PRO A 247 2.29 -2.33 19.55
C PRO A 247 1.53 -2.53 18.23
N PHE A 248 0.59 -1.65 17.92
CA PHE A 248 -0.15 -1.64 16.66
C PHE A 248 -0.03 -0.26 16.03
N PRO A 249 1.15 0.12 15.54
CA PRO A 249 1.40 1.45 15.00
C PRO A 249 0.41 1.77 13.89
N LEU A 250 -0.02 3.03 13.81
CA LEU A 250 -0.73 3.49 12.63
C LEU A 250 0.18 3.27 11.41
N PRO A 251 -0.37 2.80 10.27
CA PRO A 251 0.43 2.53 9.07
C PRO A 251 1.11 3.79 8.51
N VAL A 252 0.73 4.97 9.02
CA VAL A 252 1.24 6.28 8.65
C VAL A 252 1.36 7.14 9.92
N LYS A 253 2.58 7.56 10.29
CA LYS A 253 2.79 8.77 11.08
C LYS A 253 3.25 9.85 10.11
N LEU A 254 2.34 10.76 9.77
CA LEU A 254 2.66 12.04 9.16
C LEU A 254 3.05 12.97 10.31
N GLU A 255 4.35 13.12 10.55
CA GLU A 255 4.88 14.34 11.15
C GLU A 255 5.08 15.38 10.05
#